data_AF-A0A382U1L2-F1
#
_entry.id   AF-A0A382U1L2-F1
#
_cell.length_a   1.000
_cell.length_b   1.000
_cell.length_c   1.000
_cell.angle_alpha   90.00
_cell.angle_beta   90.00
_cell.angle_gamma   90.00
#
_symmetry.space_group_name_H-M   'P 1'
#
loop_
_entity.id
_entity.type
_entity.pdbx_description
1 polymer ?
#
loop_
_entity_poly.entity_id
_entity_poly.type
_entity_poly.pdbx_seq_one_letter_code
_entity_poly.pdbx_strand_id
1 'polypeptide(L)'
;MVPSASKPFKIISDFKESGDQPSAIQELVKNIHEGNNEQVLLGVTGSGKTFTMAKVIESLQRPALIMAPNKTLAAQLYGEMKSLFPNNKVEYFVSYYDYYTPEAYVPRSDTYIEKESSINEQIDRLRHSATRSLVERRDTIIVASVSCIYGIGS
;
A
#
# COMPACT_ATOMS: atom_id res chain seq x y z
N MET A 1 5.93 24.41 2.03
CA MET A 1 5.13 24.24 0.80
C MET A 1 3.77 23.72 1.25
N VAL A 2 2.72 24.54 1.17
CA VAL A 2 1.36 24.09 1.55
C VAL A 2 0.87 23.21 0.40
N PRO A 3 0.45 21.95 0.63
CA PRO A 3 -0.08 21.11 -0.44
C PRO A 3 -1.25 21.85 -1.10
N SER A 4 -1.19 22.00 -2.43
CA SER A 4 -2.30 22.47 -3.26
C SER A 4 -3.58 21.74 -2.85
N ALA A 5 -4.72 22.45 -2.85
CA ALA A 5 -6.06 21.96 -2.46
C ALA A 5 -6.20 20.44 -2.64
N SER A 6 -6.06 19.69 -1.55
CA SER A 6 -6.02 18.23 -1.64
C SER A 6 -7.42 17.74 -1.96
N LYS A 7 -7.57 17.02 -3.07
CA LYS A 7 -8.82 16.32 -3.37
C LYS A 7 -9.13 15.37 -2.20
N PRO A 8 -10.35 15.31 -1.67
CA PRO A 8 -10.69 14.33 -0.64
C PRO A 8 -10.63 12.91 -1.22
N PHE A 9 -10.35 11.92 -0.37
CA PHE A 9 -10.56 10.52 -0.73
C PHE A 9 -12.04 10.31 -1.06
N LYS A 10 -12.31 9.70 -2.20
CA LYS A 10 -13.68 9.42 -2.62
C LYS A 10 -13.77 8.08 -3.34
N ILE A 11 -14.58 7.17 -2.80
CA ILE A 11 -14.84 5.89 -3.44
C ILE A 11 -15.84 6.10 -4.57
N ILE A 12 -15.57 5.45 -5.72
CA ILE A 12 -16.50 5.28 -6.83
C ILE A 12 -16.74 3.78 -7.00
N SER A 13 -17.93 3.32 -6.65
CA SER A 13 -18.33 1.92 -6.73
C SER A 13 -19.85 1.79 -6.65
N ASP A 14 -20.40 0.78 -7.33
CA ASP A 14 -21.81 0.38 -7.19
C ASP A 14 -22.04 -0.46 -5.92
N PHE A 15 -20.98 -0.94 -5.27
CA PHE A 15 -21.08 -1.68 -4.02
C PHE A 15 -21.55 -0.78 -2.88
N LYS A 16 -22.45 -1.33 -2.06
CA LYS A 16 -22.85 -0.75 -0.79
C LYS A 16 -22.37 -1.64 0.35
N GLU A 17 -22.10 -1.00 1.48
CA GLU A 17 -21.77 -1.71 2.71
C GLU A 17 -22.91 -2.67 3.07
N SER A 18 -22.57 -3.90 3.46
CA SER A 18 -23.54 -4.94 3.77
C SER A 18 -23.03 -5.88 4.85
N GLY A 19 -23.93 -6.66 5.46
CA GLY A 19 -23.60 -7.53 6.58
C GLY A 19 -22.97 -6.75 7.74
N ASP A 20 -21.83 -7.24 8.24
CA ASP A 20 -21.10 -6.64 9.37
C ASP A 20 -20.17 -5.48 8.95
N GLN A 21 -20.12 -5.12 7.66
CA GLN A 21 -19.23 -4.04 7.21
C GLN A 21 -19.55 -2.69 7.85
N PRO A 22 -20.82 -2.22 7.94
CA PRO A 22 -21.12 -0.89 8.50
C PRO A 22 -20.65 -0.74 9.95
N SER A 23 -20.88 -1.74 10.81
CA SER A 23 -20.47 -1.72 12.21
C SER A 23 -18.94 -1.78 12.33
N ALA A 24 -18.27 -2.64 11.57
CA ALA A 24 -16.81 -2.74 11.57
C ALA A 24 -16.14 -1.42 11.14
N ILE A 25 -16.67 -0.75 10.10
CA ILE A 25 -16.15 0.56 9.65
C ILE A 25 -16.32 1.60 10.75
N GLN A 26 -17.51 1.69 11.34
CA GLN A 26 -17.80 2.66 12.41
C GLN A 26 -16.89 2.46 13.62
N GLU A 27 -16.69 1.22 14.05
CA GLU A 27 -15.83 0.89 15.18
C GLU A 27 -14.36 1.25 14.91
N LEU A 28 -13.82 0.83 13.77
CA LEU A 28 -12.44 1.13 13.37
C LEU A 28 -12.18 2.65 13.33
N VAL A 29 -13.08 3.41 12.70
CA VAL A 29 -12.97 4.88 12.59
C VAL A 29 -13.07 5.54 13.96
N LYS A 30 -14.03 5.13 14.79
CA LYS A 30 -14.20 5.66 16.15
C LYS A 30 -12.94 5.45 16.97
N ASN A 31 -12.42 4.23 17.02
CA ASN A 31 -11.23 3.90 17.80
C ASN A 31 -10.00 4.72 17.36
N ILE A 32 -9.84 5.00 16.05
CA ILE A 32 -8.76 5.87 15.56
C ILE A 32 -8.93 7.31 16.06
N HIS A 33 -10.15 7.84 16.08
CA HIS A 33 -10.44 9.17 16.63
C HIS A 33 -10.24 9.24 18.15
N GLU A 34 -10.42 8.13 18.87
CA GLU A 34 -10.15 8.01 20.31
C GLU A 34 -8.65 7.83 20.63
N GLY A 35 -7.79 7.78 19.61
CA GLY A 35 -6.34 7.67 19.77
C GLY A 35 -5.82 6.24 19.90
N ASN A 36 -6.64 5.23 19.60
CA ASN A 36 -6.18 3.86 19.53
C ASN A 36 -5.37 3.62 18.26
N ASN A 37 -4.07 3.37 18.44
CA ASN A 37 -3.10 3.20 17.35
C ASN A 37 -3.10 1.78 16.76
N GLU A 38 -3.60 0.77 17.47
CA GLU A 38 -3.49 -0.64 17.09
C GLU A 38 -4.86 -1.33 17.11
N GLN A 39 -5.27 -1.87 15.98
CA GLN A 39 -6.58 -2.49 15.81
C GLN A 39 -6.52 -3.66 14.84
N VAL A 40 -7.42 -4.63 15.05
CA VAL A 40 -7.50 -5.85 14.24
C VAL A 40 -8.91 -5.98 13.66
N LEU A 41 -9.01 -5.97 12.32
CA LEU A 41 -10.25 -6.34 11.63
C LEU A 41 -10.30 -7.87 11.46
N LEU A 42 -11.07 -8.55 12.31
CA LEU A 42 -11.29 -10.00 12.20
C LEU A 42 -12.35 -10.30 11.12
N GLY A 43 -11.91 -10.42 9.87
CA GLY A 43 -12.79 -10.69 8.73
C GLY A 43 -12.56 -12.04 8.07
N VAL A 44 -13.63 -12.83 7.90
CA VAL A 44 -13.59 -14.10 7.14
C VAL A 44 -13.23 -13.87 5.66
N THR A 45 -12.76 -14.90 4.96
CA THR A 45 -12.52 -14.82 3.51
C THR A 45 -13.82 -14.52 2.77
N GLY A 46 -13.77 -13.64 1.76
CA GLY A 46 -14.96 -13.25 0.98
C GLY A 46 -15.83 -12.15 1.62
N SER A 47 -15.57 -11.72 2.85
CA SER A 47 -16.34 -10.65 3.53
C SER A 47 -16.14 -9.23 2.99
N GLY A 48 -15.30 -9.05 1.95
CA GLY A 48 -15.04 -7.73 1.37
C GLY A 48 -14.10 -6.84 2.20
N LYS A 49 -13.10 -7.43 2.86
CA LYS A 49 -12.11 -6.69 3.68
C LYS A 49 -11.48 -5.48 2.98
N THR A 50 -11.15 -5.59 1.70
CA THR A 50 -10.60 -4.45 0.94
C THR A 50 -11.58 -3.28 0.90
N PHE A 51 -12.87 -3.56 0.66
CA PHE A 51 -13.91 -2.53 0.61
C PHE A 51 -14.13 -1.89 1.99
N THR A 52 -14.16 -2.70 3.06
CA THR A 52 -14.20 -2.22 4.44
C THR A 52 -13.04 -1.25 4.72
N MET A 53 -11.80 -1.65 4.40
CA MET A 53 -10.63 -0.79 4.64
C MET A 53 -10.61 0.45 3.74
N ALA A 54 -11.10 0.36 2.50
CA ALA A 54 -11.28 1.51 1.64
C ALA A 54 -12.25 2.52 2.26
N LYS A 55 -13.38 2.05 2.84
CA LYS A 55 -14.33 2.92 3.54
C LYS A 55 -13.75 3.57 4.79
N VAL A 56 -12.89 2.86 5.51
CA VAL A 56 -12.12 3.44 6.62
C VAL A 56 -11.20 4.57 6.12
N ILE A 57 -10.48 4.35 5.01
CA ILE A 57 -9.63 5.40 4.40
C ILE A 57 -10.46 6.61 3.93
N GLU A 58 -11.59 6.37 3.24
CA GLU A 58 -12.54 7.42 2.82
C GLU A 58 -13.08 8.20 4.03
N SER A 59 -13.33 7.54 5.16
CA SER A 59 -13.86 8.21 6.35
C SER A 59 -12.82 9.05 7.08
N LEU A 60 -11.57 8.57 7.15
CA LEU A 60 -10.49 9.22 7.91
C LEU A 60 -9.81 10.36 7.15
N GLN A 61 -9.88 10.38 5.81
CA GLN A 61 -9.29 11.42 4.97
C GLN A 61 -7.79 11.65 5.23
N ARG A 62 -7.03 10.55 5.40
CA ARG A 62 -5.58 10.56 5.68
C ARG A 62 -4.82 9.66 4.70
N PRO A 63 -3.58 10.00 4.31
CA PRO A 63 -2.74 9.11 3.51
C PRO A 63 -2.63 7.74 4.17
N ALA A 64 -2.60 6.68 3.36
CA ALA A 64 -2.58 5.31 3.84
C ALA A 64 -1.45 4.49 3.19
N LEU A 65 -0.80 3.64 3.99
CA LEU A 65 0.15 2.63 3.55
C LEU A 65 -0.47 1.26 3.77
N ILE A 66 -0.59 0.47 2.71
CA ILE A 66 -1.08 -0.90 2.73
C ILE A 66 0.11 -1.82 2.49
N MET A 67 0.51 -2.57 3.50
CA MET A 67 1.61 -3.53 3.40
C MET A 67 1.07 -4.92 3.04
N ALA A 68 1.60 -5.51 1.97
CA ALA A 68 1.30 -6.87 1.54
C ALA A 68 2.56 -7.76 1.66
N PRO A 69 2.40 -9.03 2.05
CA PRO A 69 3.52 -9.95 2.27
C PRO A 69 4.21 -10.40 0.98
N ASN A 70 3.57 -10.24 -0.19
CA ASN A 70 4.15 -10.65 -1.48
C ASN A 70 3.69 -9.74 -2.63
N LYS A 71 4.42 -9.78 -3.76
CA LYS A 71 4.14 -8.94 -4.94
C LYS A 71 2.77 -9.24 -5.57
N THR A 72 2.32 -10.50 -5.54
CA THR A 72 1.03 -10.90 -6.14
C THR A 72 -0.15 -10.27 -5.44
N LEU A 73 -0.21 -10.38 -4.11
CA LEU A 73 -1.27 -9.75 -3.31
C LEU A 73 -1.17 -8.22 -3.34
N ALA A 74 0.06 -7.67 -3.35
CA ALA A 74 0.26 -6.23 -3.54
C ALA A 74 -0.35 -5.74 -4.87
N ALA A 75 -0.11 -6.45 -5.97
CA ALA A 75 -0.67 -6.10 -7.28
C ALA A 75 -2.20 -6.20 -7.29
N GLN A 76 -2.77 -7.23 -6.66
CA GLN A 76 -4.22 -7.38 -6.52
C GLN A 76 -4.81 -6.19 -5.75
N LEU A 77 -4.28 -5.88 -4.57
CA LEU A 77 -4.75 -4.77 -3.73
C LEU A 77 -4.58 -3.42 -4.43
N TYR A 78 -3.48 -3.23 -5.18
CA TYR A 78 -3.29 -2.03 -5.99
C TYR A 78 -4.38 -1.89 -7.05
N GLY A 79 -4.73 -2.96 -7.77
CA GLY A 79 -5.83 -2.97 -8.74
C GLY A 79 -7.19 -2.67 -8.11
N GLU A 80 -7.51 -3.33 -7.00
CA GLU A 80 -8.75 -3.11 -6.24
C GLU A 80 -8.85 -1.66 -5.74
N MET A 81 -7.81 -1.14 -5.09
CA MET A 81 -7.79 0.24 -4.57
C MET A 81 -7.86 1.27 -5.70
N LYS A 82 -7.17 1.04 -6.82
CA LYS A 82 -7.22 1.94 -7.98
C LYS A 82 -8.62 1.98 -8.62
N SER A 83 -9.32 0.85 -8.60
CA SER A 83 -10.70 0.76 -9.08
C SER A 83 -11.67 1.48 -8.15
N LEU A 84 -11.46 1.36 -6.82
CA LEU A 84 -12.28 2.04 -5.82
C LEU A 84 -12.01 3.55 -5.75
N PHE A 85 -10.77 4.00 -5.95
CA PHE A 85 -10.35 5.40 -5.85
C PHE A 85 -9.78 5.96 -7.17
N PRO A 86 -10.55 5.97 -8.27
CA PRO A 86 -10.03 6.33 -9.60
C PRO A 86 -9.59 7.80 -9.70
N ASN A 87 -10.02 8.67 -8.78
CA ASN A 87 -9.72 10.10 -8.76
C ASN A 87 -8.62 10.51 -7.77
N ASN A 88 -8.15 9.58 -6.93
CA ASN A 88 -7.08 9.80 -5.95
C ASN A 88 -5.77 9.16 -6.40
N LYS A 89 -4.68 9.39 -5.66
CA LYS A 89 -3.39 8.75 -5.97
C LYS A 89 -3.30 7.39 -5.31
N VAL A 90 -3.51 6.35 -6.10
CA VAL A 90 -3.21 4.98 -5.71
C VAL A 90 -1.89 4.62 -6.38
N GLU A 91 -0.87 4.35 -5.57
CA GLU A 91 0.52 4.17 -5.97
C GLU A 91 1.02 2.77 -5.57
N TYR A 92 2.07 2.30 -6.26
CA TYR A 92 2.60 0.95 -6.09
C TYR A 92 4.09 1.00 -5.73
N PHE A 93 4.47 0.35 -4.63
CA PHE A 93 5.82 0.40 -4.08
C PHE A 93 6.35 -0.98 -3.67
N VAL A 94 6.97 -1.67 -4.62
CA VAL A 94 7.61 -2.97 -4.38
C VAL A 94 9.06 -2.95 -4.83
N SER A 95 9.81 -4.02 -4.55
CA SER A 95 11.15 -4.18 -5.11
C SER A 95 11.10 -4.11 -6.64
N TYR A 96 11.92 -3.22 -7.20
CA TYR A 96 12.11 -3.03 -8.64
C TYR A 96 13.07 -4.04 -9.25
N TYR A 97 13.62 -4.97 -8.47
CA TYR A 97 14.39 -6.07 -9.03
C TYR A 97 13.46 -7.18 -9.52
N ASP A 98 13.64 -7.60 -10.77
CA ASP A 98 13.05 -8.82 -11.32
C ASP A 98 13.83 -10.05 -10.84
N TYR A 99 15.16 -9.92 -10.79
CA TYR A 99 16.07 -10.90 -10.19
C TYR A 99 17.10 -10.17 -9.32
N TYR A 100 17.42 -10.73 -8.16
CA TYR A 100 18.41 -10.19 -7.23
C TYR A 100 19.10 -11.31 -6.47
N THR A 101 20.41 -11.40 -6.66
CA THR A 101 21.33 -12.22 -5.88
C THR A 101 22.16 -11.29 -5.01
N PRO A 102 22.04 -11.38 -3.67
CA PRO A 102 22.89 -10.58 -2.78
C PRO A 102 24.34 -11.05 -2.89
N GLU A 103 25.26 -10.12 -2.69
CA GLU A 103 26.65 -10.45 -2.41
C GLU A 103 26.73 -11.28 -1.13
N ALA A 104 27.44 -12.41 -1.19
CA ALA A 104 27.60 -13.28 -0.04
C ALA A 104 28.92 -14.03 -0.09
N TYR A 105 29.49 -14.31 1.07
CA TYR A 105 30.59 -15.25 1.22
C TYR A 105 30.09 -16.49 1.95
N VAL A 106 30.38 -17.67 1.41
CA VAL A 106 29.99 -18.98 1.95
C VAL A 106 31.23 -19.68 2.52
N PRO A 107 31.46 -19.62 3.84
CA PRO A 107 32.72 -20.07 4.44
C PRO A 107 32.99 -21.58 4.27
N ARG A 108 31.94 -22.39 4.26
CA ARG A 108 32.06 -23.85 4.17
C ARG A 108 32.68 -24.32 2.86
N SER A 109 32.46 -23.58 1.78
CA SER A 109 32.95 -23.89 0.44
C SER A 109 33.99 -22.88 -0.06
N ASP A 110 34.42 -21.96 0.81
CA ASP A 110 35.29 -20.83 0.46
C ASP A 110 34.86 -20.13 -0.83
N THR A 111 33.55 -19.89 -0.96
CA THR A 111 32.96 -19.36 -2.20
C THR A 111 32.46 -17.96 -1.98
N TYR A 112 32.94 -17.02 -2.80
CA TYR A 112 32.37 -15.69 -2.91
C TYR A 112 31.32 -15.67 -4.03
N ILE A 113 30.13 -15.15 -3.71
CA ILE A 113 29.00 -14.97 -4.62
C ILE A 113 28.91 -13.47 -4.89
N GLU A 114 29.16 -13.09 -6.13
CA GLU A 114 29.03 -11.70 -6.59
C GLU A 114 27.56 -11.25 -6.60
N LYS A 115 27.36 -9.96 -6.38
CA LYS A 115 26.05 -9.35 -6.54
C LYS A 115 25.64 -9.38 -8.01
N GLU A 116 24.48 -9.94 -8.29
CA GLU A 116 23.86 -9.90 -9.62
C GLU A 116 22.42 -9.42 -9.50
N SER A 117 21.98 -8.53 -10.38
CA SER A 117 20.60 -8.04 -10.34
C SER A 117 20.12 -7.55 -11.69
N SER A 118 18.82 -7.71 -11.94
CA SER A 118 18.12 -7.13 -13.08
C SER A 118 16.99 -6.21 -12.60
N ILE A 119 16.92 -5.02 -13.19
CA ILE A 119 15.99 -3.95 -12.80
C ILE A 119 14.80 -3.92 -13.76
N ASN A 120 13.62 -3.77 -13.16
CA ASN A 120 12.37 -3.49 -13.84
C ASN A 120 12.09 -1.97 -13.86
N GLU A 121 12.39 -1.34 -14.98
CA GLU A 121 12.22 0.10 -15.22
C GLU A 121 10.79 0.59 -14.98
N GLN A 122 9.77 -0.25 -15.22
CA GLN A 122 8.38 0.14 -14.97
C GLN A 122 8.08 0.24 -13.47
N ILE A 123 8.56 -0.73 -12.69
CA ILE A 123 8.41 -0.70 -11.23
C ILE A 123 9.20 0.45 -10.61
N ASP A 124 10.39 0.74 -11.13
CA ASP A 124 11.19 1.87 -10.65
C ASP A 124 10.47 3.21 -10.85
N ARG A 125 9.89 3.44 -12.04
CA ARG A 125 9.03 4.62 -12.29
C ARG A 125 7.84 4.70 -11.33
N LEU A 126 7.22 3.57 -10.98
CA LEU A 126 6.11 3.54 -10.02
C LEU A 126 6.57 3.91 -8.61
N ARG A 127 7.78 3.50 -8.19
CA ARG A 127 8.36 3.91 -6.90
C ARG A 127 8.65 5.41 -6.85
N HIS A 128 9.18 5.98 -7.93
CA HIS A 128 9.35 7.42 -8.05
C HIS A 128 8.02 8.18 -8.02
N SER A 129 6.98 7.64 -8.68
CA SER A 129 5.62 8.19 -8.59
C SER A 129 5.08 8.17 -7.16
N ALA A 130 5.24 7.06 -6.44
CA ALA A 130 4.76 6.91 -5.06
C ALA A 130 5.39 7.92 -4.10
N THR A 131 6.72 8.08 -4.15
CA THR A 131 7.47 9.01 -3.29
C THR A 131 7.12 10.47 -3.60
N ARG A 132 7.01 10.82 -4.88
CA ARG A 132 6.53 12.13 -5.32
C ARG A 132 5.11 12.43 -4.83
N SER A 133 4.19 11.48 -4.96
CA SER A 133 2.79 11.63 -4.54
C SER A 133 2.65 11.87 -3.03
N LEU A 134 3.52 11.32 -2.18
CA LEU A 134 3.52 11.61 -0.74
C LEU A 134 3.87 13.06 -0.40
N VAL A 135 4.76 13.67 -1.19
CA VAL A 135 5.20 15.06 -0.98
C VAL A 135 4.17 16.04 -1.56
N GLU A 136 3.59 15.72 -2.71
CA GLU A 136 2.72 16.63 -3.44
C GLU A 136 1.25 16.58 -3.01
N ARG A 137 0.76 15.46 -2.45
CA ARG A 137 -0.67 15.20 -2.24
C ARG A 137 -0.97 14.50 -0.91
N ARG A 138 -2.10 14.88 -0.30
CA ARG A 138 -2.64 14.19 0.90
C ARG A 138 -3.53 13.00 0.59
N ASP A 139 -4.05 12.90 -0.63
CA ASP A 139 -4.94 11.83 -1.06
C ASP A 139 -4.18 10.68 -1.73
N THR A 140 -3.16 10.19 -1.03
CA THR A 140 -2.24 9.16 -1.49
C THR A 140 -2.41 7.86 -0.70
N ILE A 141 -2.69 6.77 -1.40
CA ILE A 141 -2.68 5.39 -0.91
C ILE A 141 -1.49 4.70 -1.58
N ILE A 142 -0.57 4.15 -0.79
CA ILE A 142 0.53 3.33 -1.30
C ILE A 142 0.25 1.88 -0.97
N VAL A 143 0.23 1.02 -1.99
CA VAL A 143 0.27 -0.43 -1.80
C VAL A 143 1.71 -0.89 -1.95
N ALA A 144 2.28 -1.44 -0.88
CA ALA A 144 3.69 -1.75 -0.79
C ALA A 144 3.96 -3.19 -0.35
N SER A 145 5.13 -3.70 -0.73
CA SER A 145 5.73 -4.85 -0.04
C SER A 145 6.60 -4.38 1.13
N VAL A 146 7.29 -5.31 1.79
CA VAL A 146 8.37 -5.00 2.76
C VAL A 146 9.46 -4.08 2.19
N SER A 147 9.49 -3.82 0.88
CA SER A 147 10.39 -2.80 0.32
C SER A 147 10.22 -1.42 0.96
N CYS A 148 9.06 -1.08 1.54
CA CYS A 148 8.82 0.21 2.20
C CYS A 148 9.61 0.44 3.50
N ILE A 149 10.22 -0.61 4.07
CA ILE A 149 11.10 -0.48 5.25
C ILE A 149 12.59 -0.44 4.88
N TYR A 150 12.92 -0.47 3.59
CA TYR A 150 14.29 -0.33 3.07
C TYR A 150 14.54 1.10 2.56
N GLY A 151 15.82 1.48 2.46
CA GLY A 151 16.23 2.79 1.97
C GLY A 151 15.69 3.13 0.58
N ILE A 152 15.30 4.39 0.40
CA ILE A 152 14.81 4.95 -0.88
C ILE A 152 15.99 5.75 -1.49
N GLY A 153 16.96 5.04 -2.07
CA GLY A 153 18.13 5.67 -2.68
C GLY A 153 19.41 4.89 -2.41
N SER A 154 19.73 3.97 -3.32
CA SER A 154 21.04 3.33 -3.46
C SER A 154 21.39 3.28 -4.93
#